data_AF-A0A2S6QBI6-F1
#
_entry.id   AF-A0A2S6QBI6-F1
#
_cell.length_a   1.000
_cell.length_b   1.000
_cell.length_c   1.000
_cell.angle_alpha   90.00
_cell.angle_beta   90.00
_cell.angle_gamma   90.00
#
_symmetry.space_group_name_H-M   'P 1'
#
loop_
_entity.id
_entity.type
_entity.pdbx_description
1 polymer ?
#
loop_
_entity_poly.entity_id
_entity_poly.type
_entity_poly.pdbx_seq_one_letter_code
_entity_poly.pdbx_strand_id
1 'polypeptide(L)' 'MLRKLRAGNPKYNKAITFILVDWDTFRNKEVTRNRKVPRRSTLILLKSGEEVGRLIAQTGEEDIKELLEQAVSQ' A
#
# COMPACT_ATOMS: atom_id res chain seq x y z
N MET A 1 -12.02 -2.81 -2.84
CA MET A 1 -11.37 -2.06 -3.94
C MET A 1 -10.05 -2.70 -4.39
N LEU A 2 -8.99 -2.67 -3.58
CA LEU A 2 -7.67 -3.21 -3.94
C LEU A 2 -7.67 -4.65 -4.53
N ARG A 3 -8.45 -5.59 -3.95
CA ARG A 3 -8.58 -6.96 -4.50
C ARG A 3 -9.09 -6.99 -5.94
N LYS A 4 -9.99 -6.08 -6.32
CA LYS A 4 -10.57 -5.98 -7.67
C LYS A 4 -9.50 -5.54 -8.67
N LEU A 5 -8.72 -4.50 -8.36
CA LEU A 5 -7.60 -4.04 -9.20
C LEU A 5 -6.54 -5.12 -9.39
N ARG A 6 -6.20 -5.84 -8.32
CA ARG A 6 -5.24 -6.96 -8.36
C ARG A 6 -5.74 -8.14 -9.19
N ALA A 7 -7.04 -8.42 -9.19
CA ALA A 7 -7.63 -9.46 -10.01
C ALA A 7 -7.67 -9.06 -11.49
N GLY A 8 -7.91 -7.78 -11.78
CA GLY A 8 -7.98 -7.25 -13.15
C GLY A 8 -6.64 -7.10 -13.85
N ASN A 9 -5.52 -7.00 -13.11
CA ASN A 9 -4.19 -6.88 -13.70
C ASN A 9 -3.17 -7.79 -12.97
N PRO A 10 -2.79 -8.93 -13.58
CA PRO A 10 -1.86 -9.87 -12.97
C PRO A 10 -0.44 -9.30 -12.83
N LYS A 11 -0.07 -8.23 -13.55
CA LYS A 11 1.24 -7.59 -13.42
C LYS A 11 1.49 -7.09 -12.00
N TYR A 12 0.48 -6.52 -11.34
CA TYR A 12 0.61 -6.03 -9.97
C TYR A 12 1.01 -7.14 -9.01
N ASN A 13 0.41 -8.32 -9.11
CA ASN A 13 0.75 -9.44 -8.22
C ASN A 13 2.13 -10.04 -8.51
N LYS A 14 2.65 -9.87 -9.74
CA LYS A 14 4.00 -10.35 -10.11
C LYS A 14 5.09 -9.38 -9.71
N ALA A 15 4.83 -8.08 -9.81
CA ALA A 15 5.83 -7.04 -9.57
C ALA A 15 5.81 -6.50 -8.13
N ILE A 16 4.69 -6.61 -7.41
CA ILE A 16 4.50 -5.99 -6.10
C ILE A 16 4.24 -7.06 -5.05
N THR A 17 4.98 -6.99 -3.95
CA THR A 17 4.70 -7.79 -2.75
C THR A 17 3.69 -7.05 -1.88
N PHE A 18 2.54 -7.68 -1.64
CA PHE A 18 1.49 -7.12 -0.79
C PHE A 18 1.61 -7.65 0.64
N ILE A 19 1.93 -6.76 1.57
CA ILE A 19 1.98 -7.07 3.00
C ILE A 19 0.74 -6.49 3.66
N LEU A 20 -0.09 -7.35 4.25
CA LEU A 20 -1.25 -6.93 5.04
C LEU A 20 -0.83 -6.87 6.50
N VAL A 21 -0.92 -5.67 7.08
CA VAL A 21 -0.65 -5.45 8.50
C VAL A 21 -1.95 -5.07 9.18
N ASP A 22 -2.31 -5.82 10.22
CA ASP A 22 -3.47 -5.54 11.05
C ASP A 22 -3.20 -4.29 11.91
N TRP A 23 -3.79 -3.15 11.55
CA TRP A 23 -3.51 -1.90 12.27
C TRP A 23 -3.97 -1.97 13.73
N ASP A 24 -5.13 -2.56 14.02
CA ASP A 24 -5.63 -2.66 15.40
C ASP A 24 -4.68 -3.45 16.31
N THR A 25 -4.05 -4.49 15.79
CA THR A 25 -3.05 -5.30 16.48
C THR A 25 -1.71 -4.58 16.62
N PHE A 26 -1.28 -3.87 15.58
CA PHE A 26 0.07 -3.29 15.49
C PHE A 26 0.14 -1.78 15.74
N ARG A 27 -0.96 -1.08 16.05
CA ARG A 27 -1.02 0.40 16.24
C ARG A 27 -0.04 0.96 17.27
N ASN A 28 0.34 0.14 18.24
CA ASN A 28 1.26 0.51 19.33
C ASN A 28 2.68 -0.05 19.14
N LYS A 29 2.97 -0.72 18.02
CA LYS A 29 4.26 -1.36 17.73
C LYS A 29 5.13 -0.45 16.85
N GLU A 30 6.44 -0.71 16.84
CA GLU A 30 7.40 0.08 16.05
C GLU A 30 7.07 0.15 14.56
N VAL A 31 6.47 -0.89 13.98
CA VAL A 31 6.12 -0.93 12.55
C VAL A 31 5.16 0.18 12.13
N THR A 32 4.23 0.59 13.00
CA THR A 32 3.29 1.70 12.75
C THR A 32 3.85 3.03 13.25
N ARG A 33 4.56 3.05 14.39
CA ARG A 33 5.20 4.26 14.93
C ARG A 33 6.32 4.80 14.04
N ASN A 34 7.28 3.97 13.63
CA ASN A 34 8.43 4.39 12.83
C ASN A 34 7.99 4.85 11.43
N ARG A 35 6.91 4.28 10.89
CA ARG A 35 6.34 4.67 9.57
C ARG A 35 5.27 5.76 9.66
N LYS A 36 5.01 6.28 10.87
CA LYS A 36 4.01 7.32 11.15
C LYS A 36 2.66 7.00 10.50
N VAL A 37 2.14 5.80 10.76
CA VAL A 37 0.85 5.33 10.21
C VAL A 37 -0.29 5.82 11.12
N PRO A 38 -1.01 6.91 10.75
CA PRO A 38 -1.87 7.61 11.70
C PRO A 38 -3.24 6.92 11.88
N ARG A 39 -3.67 6.08 10.92
CA ARG A 39 -4.97 5.42 10.96
C ARG A 39 -5.03 4.12 10.15
N ARG A 40 -6.03 3.30 10.47
CA ARG A 40 -6.51 2.20 9.62
C ARG A 40 -6.83 2.72 8.21
N SER A 41 -6.54 1.92 7.19
CA SER A 41 -6.58 2.29 5.75
C SER A 41 -5.44 3.19 5.27
N THR A 42 -4.21 2.93 5.73
CA THR A 42 -3.01 3.53 5.13
C THR A 42 -2.38 2.52 4.18
N LEU A 43 -2.10 2.93 2.94
CA LEU A 43 -1.27 2.18 2.00
C LEU A 43 0.07 2.90 1.85
N ILE A 44 1.15 2.14 1.88
CA ILE A 44 2.52 2.64 1.72
C ILE A 44 3.17 1.80 0.63
N LEU A 45 3.70 2.45 -0.40
CA LEU A 45 4.52 1.82 -1.42
C LEU A 45 5.99 2.00 -1.05
N LEU A 46 6.71 0.87 -1.00
CA LEU A 46 8.14 0.85 -0.76
C LEU A 46 8.85 0.28 -1.99
N LYS A 47 9.95 0.91 -2.40
CA LYS A 47 10.84 0.43 -3.47
C LYS A 47 12.28 0.58 -3.00
N SER A 48 13.05 -0.50 -3.08
CA SER A 48 14.45 -0.55 -2.59
C SER A 48 14.65 -0.11 -1.13
N GLY A 49 13.62 -0.23 -0.29
CA GLY A 49 13.65 0.17 1.12
C GLY A 49 13.18 1.60 1.39
N GLU A 50 12.94 2.40 0.34
CA GLU A 50 12.47 3.78 0.45
C GLU A 50 10.98 3.91 0.17
N GLU A 51 10.32 4.88 0.83
CA GLU A 51 8.91 5.19 0.60
C GLU A 51 8.76 6.01 -0.68
N VAL A 52 8.05 5.44 -1.67
CA VAL A 52 7.82 6.07 -2.97
C VAL A 52 6.48 6.79 -3.03
N GLY A 53 5.52 6.34 -2.21
CA GLY A 53 4.19 6.92 -2.17
C GLY A 53 3.37 6.39 -0.99
N ARG A 54 2.40 7.20 -0.57
CA ARG A 54 1.46 6.84 0.51
C ARG A 54 0.06 7.36 0.24
N LEU A 55 -0.93 6.59 0.66
CA LEU A 55 -2.34 6.99 0.67
C LEU A 55 -2.87 6.82 2.09
N ILE A 56 -3.43 7.89 2.67
CA ILE A 56 -3.95 7.88 4.04
C ILE A 56 -5.47 7.99 3.99
N ALA A 57 -6.17 6.88 4.20
CA ALA A 57 -7.60 6.64 3.94
C ALA A 57 -8.18 7.30 2.68
N GLN A 58 -7.37 7.41 1.65
CA GLN A 58 -7.86 7.42 0.28
C GLN A 58 -8.20 5.98 -0.10
N THR A 59 -9.47 5.75 -0.39
CA THR A 59 -9.99 4.47 -0.86
C THR A 59 -10.51 4.54 -2.30
N GLY A 60 -10.23 5.64 -3.01
CA GLY A 60 -10.58 5.82 -4.40
C GLY A 60 -9.92 4.74 -5.27
N GLU A 61 -10.68 4.22 -6.24
CA GLU A 61 -10.16 3.25 -7.22
C GLU A 61 -8.99 3.84 -8.01
N GLU A 62 -9.10 5.12 -8.39
CA GLU A 62 -8.09 5.84 -9.16
C GLU A 62 -6.81 6.08 -8.35
N ASP A 63 -6.92 6.63 -7.13
CA ASP A 63 -5.75 6.86 -6.26
C ASP A 63 -4.94 5.58 -6.04
N ILE A 64 -5.63 4.48 -5.74
CA ILE A 64 -4.99 3.18 -5.51
C ILE A 64 -4.35 2.69 -6.81
N LYS A 65 -5.02 2.86 -7.94
CA LYS A 65 -4.48 2.45 -9.25
C LYS A 65 -3.21 3.24 -9.57
N GLU A 66 -3.20 4.56 -9.40
CA GLU A 66 -2.01 5.40 -9.63
C GLU A 66 -0.83 4.97 -8.77
N LEU A 67 -1.07 4.69 -7.47
CA LEU A 67 -0.03 4.17 -6.59
C LEU A 67 0.52 2.81 -7.06
N LEU A 68 -0.35 1.90 -7.52
CA LEU A 68 0.09 0.61 -8.06
C LEU A 68 0.84 0.75 -9.38
N GLU A 69 0.43 1.69 -10.24
CA GLU A 69 1.11 1.98 -11.50
C GLU A 69 2.52 2.52 -11.26
N GLN A 70 2.74 3.37 -10.25
CA GLN A 70 4.08 3.81 -9.84
C GLN A 70 4.99 2.65 -9.42
N ALA A 71 4.41 1.58 -8.87
CA ALA A 71 5.17 0.41 -8.46
C ALA A 71 5.64 -0.46 -9.64
N VAL A 72 4.89 -0.46 -10.74
CA VAL A 72 5.18 -1.28 -11.93
C VAL A 72 5.78 -0.50 -13.09
N SER A 73 5.71 0.83 -13.05
CA SER A 73 6.37 1.72 -14.00
C SER A 73 7.88 1.68 -13.75
N GLN A 74 8.57 0.92 -14.59
CA GLN A 74 10.02 0.74 -14.66
C GLN A 74 10.46 0.93 -16.09
#